data_AF-A0A8T4MSL9-F1
#
_entry.id   AF-A0A8T4MSL9-F1
#
_cell.length_a   1.000
_cell.length_b   1.000
_cell.length_c   1.000
_cell.angle_alpha   90.00
_cell.angle_beta   90.00
_cell.angle_gamma   90.00
#
_symmetry.space_group_name_H-M   'P 1'
#
loop_
_entity.id
_entity.type
_entity.pdbx_description
1 polymer ?
#
loop_
_entity_poly.entity_id
_entity_poly.type
_entity_poly.pdbx_seq_one_letter_code
_entity_poly.pdbx_strand_id
1 'polypeptide(L)'
;MKKRGSALENGISILAVIVLLAVIVLYINNFSTFSFTGFAVFFSGNQSDFSAGTYNNTEWQVNHVELGKGNVSGTYTSKVFDGTNVSVWNNISWNENLRSTLILVVDAQSDVWRSTDSGITWRLVKDDLNGGEGNGGNVMAMDGNKNLFVIEGDDDVWRSTDFGLMWTKVNDDYNGEDQHAQVMASDSSNNLIIIEGDEDVWKSVDSGTTWTKVNGSDFNAGNAVRCLALCGFRLHLEPGER
;
A
#
# COMPACT_ATOMS: atom_id res chain seq x y z
N MET A 1 -46.74 63.70 -2.83
CA MET A 1 -47.15 62.62 -1.91
C MET A 1 -46.01 61.61 -1.81
N LYS A 2 -45.49 61.40 -0.60
CA LYS A 2 -44.30 60.59 -0.29
C LYS A 2 -44.53 59.11 -0.63
N LYS A 3 -43.55 58.50 -1.31
CA LYS A 3 -43.46 57.08 -1.66
C LYS A 3 -43.61 56.21 -0.39
N ARG A 4 -44.68 55.42 -0.31
CA ARG A 4 -45.00 54.49 0.78
C ARG A 4 -44.72 53.02 0.40
N GLY A 5 -43.85 52.79 -0.60
CA GLY A 5 -43.58 51.46 -1.17
C GLY A 5 -42.31 50.75 -0.67
N SER A 6 -41.26 51.48 -0.25
CA SER A 6 -39.96 50.83 0.03
C SER A 6 -39.86 50.14 1.39
N ALA A 7 -40.72 50.48 2.35
CA ALA A 7 -40.66 49.89 3.69
C ALA A 7 -41.28 48.48 3.75
N LEU A 8 -42.32 48.21 2.93
CA LEU A 8 -42.94 46.89 2.87
C LEU A 8 -42.09 45.87 2.10
N GLU A 9 -41.47 46.26 1.00
CA GLU A 9 -40.59 45.36 0.22
C GLU A 9 -39.36 44.93 1.04
N ASN A 10 -38.73 45.87 1.76
CA ASN A 10 -37.62 45.57 2.65
C ASN A 10 -38.02 44.65 3.82
N GLY A 11 -39.24 44.80 4.34
CA GLY A 11 -39.75 43.95 5.43
C GLY A 11 -39.97 42.49 5.00
N ILE A 12 -40.47 42.28 3.77
CA ILE A 12 -40.66 40.95 3.19
C ILE A 12 -39.31 40.27 2.94
N SER A 13 -38.30 41.01 2.48
CA SER A 13 -36.94 40.48 2.30
C SER A 13 -36.29 40.07 3.62
N ILE A 14 -36.46 40.86 4.68
CA ILE A 14 -35.93 40.52 6.02
C ILE A 14 -36.61 39.27 6.56
N LEU A 15 -37.93 39.16 6.43
CA LEU A 15 -38.67 37.99 6.89
C LEU A 15 -38.27 36.72 6.13
N ALA A 16 -38.05 36.81 4.81
CA ALA A 16 -37.59 35.69 3.98
C ALA A 16 -36.20 35.19 4.41
N VAL A 17 -35.28 36.10 4.75
CA VAL A 17 -33.95 35.75 5.27
C VAL A 17 -34.06 35.04 6.62
N ILE A 18 -34.91 35.52 7.53
CA ILE A 18 -35.12 34.90 8.85
C ILE A 18 -35.70 33.49 8.71
N VAL A 19 -36.69 33.30 7.82
CA VAL A 19 -37.28 31.98 7.56
C VAL A 19 -36.26 31.03 6.93
N LEU A 20 -35.45 31.50 5.98
CA LEU A 20 -34.39 30.70 5.37
C LEU A 20 -33.35 30.26 6.42
N LEU A 21 -32.94 31.16 7.31
CA LEU A 21 -32.03 30.84 8.42
C LEU A 21 -32.65 29.82 9.39
N ALA A 22 -33.93 29.95 9.72
CA ALA A 22 -34.63 29.00 10.57
C ALA A 22 -34.72 27.60 9.95
N VAL A 23 -34.97 27.51 8.63
CA VAL A 23 -34.98 26.25 7.87
C VAL A 23 -33.58 25.63 7.82
N ILE A 24 -32.53 26.42 7.63
CA ILE A 24 -31.13 25.95 7.65
C ILE A 24 -30.77 25.40 9.04
N VAL A 25 -31.13 26.10 10.11
CA VAL A 25 -30.89 25.63 11.49
C VAL A 25 -31.65 24.33 11.76
N LEU A 26 -32.91 24.22 11.32
CA LEU A 26 -33.67 22.99 11.44
C LEU A 26 -33.09 21.85 10.58
N TYR A 27 -32.56 22.14 9.40
CA TYR A 27 -31.88 21.16 8.56
C TYR A 27 -30.57 20.67 9.19
N ILE A 28 -29.74 21.58 9.72
CA ILE A 28 -28.51 21.24 10.46
C ILE A 28 -28.84 20.36 11.67
N ASN A 29 -29.89 20.70 12.42
CA ASN A 29 -30.27 19.96 13.63
C ASN A 29 -30.88 18.58 13.35
N ASN A 30 -31.47 18.36 12.16
CA ASN A 30 -32.15 17.10 11.82
C ASN A 30 -31.40 16.22 10.80
N PHE A 31 -30.37 16.73 10.09
CA PHE A 31 -29.72 16.01 8.98
C PHE A 31 -28.18 16.07 8.97
N SER A 32 -27.50 16.37 10.08
CA SER A 32 -26.03 16.45 10.11
C SER A 32 -25.34 15.07 10.04
N THR A 33 -25.23 14.50 8.83
CA THR A 33 -24.22 13.46 8.50
C THR A 33 -23.31 13.90 7.36
N PHE A 34 -22.95 15.19 7.32
CA PHE A 34 -21.88 15.67 6.45
C PHE A 34 -20.61 15.86 7.27
N SER A 35 -19.57 15.08 6.96
CA SER A 35 -18.22 15.28 7.47
C SER A 35 -17.36 15.94 6.39
N PHE A 36 -16.75 17.07 6.72
CA PHE A 36 -15.51 17.50 6.07
C PHE A 36 -14.35 16.92 6.87
N THR A 37 -13.50 16.15 6.21
CA THR A 37 -12.23 15.71 6.80
C THR A 37 -11.23 16.85 6.66
N GLY A 38 -10.58 17.23 7.77
CA GLY A 38 -9.51 18.20 7.81
C GLY A 38 -8.46 17.75 8.82
N PHE A 39 -7.20 18.06 8.56
CA PHE A 39 -6.09 17.80 9.46
C PHE A 39 -5.74 19.09 10.21
N ALA A 40 -5.56 19.00 11.53
CA ALA A 40 -5.07 20.09 12.35
C ALA A 40 -3.75 19.68 13.01
N VAL A 41 -2.70 20.48 12.80
CA VAL A 41 -1.40 20.37 13.49
C VAL A 41 -1.34 21.45 14.56
N PHE A 42 -0.95 21.08 15.78
CA PHE A 42 -0.68 22.04 16.84
C PHE A 42 0.75 21.86 17.36
N PHE A 43 1.44 22.99 17.51
CA PHE A 43 2.76 23.07 18.14
C PHE A 43 2.55 23.44 19.61
N SER A 44 3.04 22.62 20.55
CA SER A 44 3.14 23.04 21.95
C SER A 44 4.45 23.78 22.15
N GLY A 45 4.37 25.00 22.71
CA GLY A 45 5.55 25.84 22.92
C GLY A 45 6.43 25.40 24.10
N ASN A 46 5.88 24.66 25.08
CA ASN A 46 6.55 24.46 26.37
C ASN A 46 6.08 23.17 27.10
N GLN A 47 7.03 22.45 27.73
CA GLN A 47 6.84 21.21 28.49
C GLN A 47 5.84 21.30 29.67
N SER A 48 5.58 22.50 30.19
CA SER A 48 4.71 22.73 31.35
C SER A 48 3.24 22.33 31.14
N ASP A 49 2.77 22.41 29.90
CA ASP A 49 1.35 22.21 29.59
C ASP A 49 0.97 20.72 29.58
N PHE A 50 1.94 19.85 29.27
CA PHE A 50 1.81 18.40 29.39
C PHE A 50 1.88 17.95 30.86
N SER A 51 2.80 18.53 31.63
CA SER A 51 3.03 18.19 33.05
C SER A 51 1.90 18.63 33.99
N ALA A 52 0.97 19.48 33.53
CA ALA A 52 -0.17 19.95 34.34
C ALA A 52 -1.42 19.06 34.26
N GLY A 53 -1.35 17.90 33.58
CA GLY A 53 -2.43 16.92 33.49
C GLY A 53 -2.76 16.24 34.84
N THR A 54 -3.85 15.48 34.87
CA THR A 54 -4.25 14.68 36.03
C THR A 54 -3.70 13.27 35.88
N TYR A 55 -3.07 12.74 36.93
CA TYR A 55 -2.46 11.41 36.97
C TYR A 55 -3.17 10.57 38.03
N ASN A 56 -3.57 9.36 37.67
CA ASN A 56 -4.16 8.39 38.60
C ASN A 56 -3.50 7.02 38.41
N ASN A 57 -2.80 6.53 39.43
CA ASN A 57 -1.95 5.33 39.37
C ASN A 57 -0.88 5.37 38.26
N THR A 58 -0.60 6.55 37.71
CA THR A 58 0.45 6.84 36.73
C THR A 58 1.31 7.98 37.23
N GLU A 59 2.52 8.11 36.70
CA GLU A 59 3.45 9.19 37.03
C GLU A 59 4.22 9.66 35.78
N TRP A 60 4.63 10.93 35.78
CA TRP A 60 5.45 11.50 34.70
C TRP A 60 6.93 11.26 34.97
N GLN A 61 7.60 10.64 34.01
CA GLN A 61 9.06 10.55 33.91
C GLN A 61 9.59 11.55 32.88
N VAL A 62 10.92 11.73 32.83
CA VAL A 62 11.60 12.76 32.01
C VAL A 62 11.06 12.91 30.58
N ASN A 63 10.54 11.84 29.96
CA ASN A 63 9.99 11.85 28.61
C ASN A 63 8.75 10.97 28.38
N HIS A 64 8.13 10.38 29.42
CA HIS A 64 6.97 9.50 29.24
C HIS A 64 6.10 9.43 30.50
N VAL A 65 4.85 8.98 30.36
CA VAL A 65 4.00 8.62 31.50
C VAL A 65 4.11 7.11 31.71
N GLU A 66 4.37 6.69 32.95
CA GLU A 66 4.41 5.28 33.32
C GLU A 66 3.42 4.94 34.44
N LEU A 67 3.23 3.64 34.70
CA LEU A 67 2.44 3.17 35.83
C LEU A 67 3.21 3.40 37.13
N GLY A 68 2.53 4.00 38.11
CA GLY A 68 3.08 4.13 39.45
C GLY A 68 3.32 2.74 40.04
N LYS A 69 4.46 2.59 40.72
CA LYS A 69 4.91 1.29 41.28
C LYS A 69 3.81 0.54 42.02
N GLY A 70 3.58 -0.72 41.62
CA GLY A 70 2.61 -1.62 42.24
C GLY A 70 1.21 -1.58 41.63
N ASN A 71 0.97 -0.72 40.64
CA ASN A 71 -0.28 -0.67 39.89
C ASN A 71 -0.18 -1.51 38.61
N VAL A 72 -1.26 -2.21 38.27
CA VAL A 72 -1.41 -2.95 37.00
C VAL A 72 -2.23 -2.17 35.97
N SER A 73 -2.80 -1.03 36.36
CA SER A 73 -3.55 -0.11 35.51
C SER A 73 -3.60 1.29 36.11
N GLY A 74 -3.81 2.30 35.25
CA GLY A 74 -3.89 3.70 35.64
C GLY A 74 -4.32 4.58 34.47
N THR A 75 -4.62 5.85 34.75
CA THR A 75 -5.09 6.83 33.76
C THR A 75 -4.30 8.12 33.85
N TYR A 76 -4.14 8.79 32.71
CA TYR A 76 -3.59 10.14 32.60
C TYR A 76 -4.53 10.99 31.74
N THR A 77 -4.77 12.24 32.14
CA THR A 77 -5.62 13.19 31.42
C THR A 77 -4.89 14.51 31.23
N SER A 78 -4.54 14.84 29.97
CA SER A 78 -3.84 16.10 29.66
C SER A 78 -4.74 17.32 29.81
N LYS A 79 -4.16 18.47 30.19
CA LYS A 79 -4.84 19.78 30.22
C LYS A 79 -4.84 20.53 28.89
N VAL A 80 -4.17 20.01 27.85
CA VAL A 80 -4.11 20.63 26.50
C VAL A 80 -5.39 20.37 25.67
N PHE A 81 -6.46 19.87 26.29
CA PHE A 81 -7.70 19.52 25.61
C PHE A 81 -8.88 20.36 26.14
N ASP A 82 -9.34 21.34 25.35
CA ASP A 82 -10.67 21.95 25.52
C ASP A 82 -11.59 21.48 24.39
N GLY A 83 -12.23 20.34 24.63
CA GLY A 83 -13.31 19.80 23.80
C GLY A 83 -14.66 20.28 24.31
N THR A 84 -15.04 21.53 24.00
CA THR A 84 -16.39 22.05 24.30
C THR A 84 -17.53 21.24 23.66
N ASN A 85 -17.24 20.21 22.88
CA ASN A 85 -18.18 19.21 22.39
C ASN A 85 -17.70 17.77 22.64
N VAL A 86 -18.65 16.89 22.96
CA VAL A 86 -18.45 15.49 23.33
C VAL A 86 -17.68 14.73 22.25
N SER A 87 -16.54 14.14 22.61
CA SER A 87 -15.85 13.14 21.80
C SER A 87 -15.69 11.86 22.62
N VAL A 88 -16.26 10.75 22.14
CA VAL A 88 -16.15 9.43 22.78
C VAL A 88 -15.07 8.63 22.07
N TRP A 89 -13.99 8.32 22.78
CA TRP A 89 -12.88 7.50 22.31
C TRP A 89 -12.73 6.29 23.22
N ASN A 90 -13.09 5.10 22.72
CA ASN A 90 -13.09 3.88 23.53
C ASN A 90 -11.75 3.13 23.47
N ASN A 91 -10.81 3.53 22.60
CA ASN A 91 -9.46 2.95 22.48
C ASN A 91 -8.54 3.85 21.63
N ILE A 92 -7.26 3.95 22.00
CA ILE A 92 -6.15 4.28 21.09
C ILE A 92 -5.15 3.12 21.20
N SER A 93 -4.96 2.39 20.11
CA SER A 93 -3.93 1.35 19.99
C SER A 93 -3.11 1.55 18.72
N TRP A 94 -1.81 1.34 18.81
CA TRP A 94 -0.89 1.38 17.68
C TRP A 94 -0.80 -0.03 17.05
N ASN A 95 -0.87 -0.11 15.72
CA ASN A 95 -0.61 -1.34 14.96
C ASN A 95 0.51 -1.02 13.96
N GLU A 96 1.65 -1.67 14.15
CA GLU A 96 2.78 -1.55 13.23
C GLU A 96 2.40 -2.25 11.92
N ASN A 97 2.06 -1.44 10.92
CA ASN A 97 2.13 -1.80 9.51
C ASN A 97 1.71 -3.25 9.19
N LEU A 98 0.41 -3.52 9.12
CA LEU A 98 -0.03 -4.51 8.15
C LEU A 98 0.23 -3.89 6.76
N ARG A 99 1.46 -4.05 6.24
CA ARG A 99 1.66 -3.95 4.80
C ARG A 99 0.62 -4.90 4.21
N SER A 100 -0.26 -4.41 3.35
CA SER A 100 -1.11 -5.31 2.58
C SER A 100 -0.15 -6.14 1.74
N THR A 101 0.10 -7.38 2.17
CA THR A 101 0.98 -8.31 1.48
C THR A 101 0.29 -8.66 0.19
N LEU A 102 0.79 -8.12 -0.92
CA LEU A 102 0.37 -8.53 -2.25
C LEU A 102 1.13 -9.80 -2.60
N ILE A 103 0.41 -10.90 -2.78
CA ILE A 103 0.96 -12.12 -3.36
C ILE A 103 0.25 -12.34 -4.69
N LEU A 104 1.02 -12.55 -5.75
CA LEU A 104 0.54 -12.94 -7.06
C LEU A 104 1.21 -14.28 -7.40
N VAL A 105 0.42 -15.22 -7.88
CA VAL A 105 0.88 -16.53 -8.30
C VAL A 105 0.22 -16.89 -9.63
N VAL A 106 0.89 -17.75 -10.39
CA VAL A 106 0.34 -18.41 -11.57
C VAL A 106 0.26 -19.89 -11.24
N ASP A 107 -0.87 -20.54 -11.54
CA ASP A 107 -1.01 -21.97 -11.34
C ASP A 107 -0.68 -22.78 -12.61
N ALA A 108 -0.84 -24.10 -12.54
CA ALA A 108 -0.49 -25.00 -13.64
C ALA A 108 -1.39 -24.82 -14.88
N GLN A 109 -2.52 -24.12 -14.77
CA GLN A 109 -3.43 -23.81 -15.87
C GLN A 109 -3.20 -22.39 -16.40
N SER A 110 -2.10 -21.73 -16.00
CA SER A 110 -1.80 -20.36 -16.40
C SER A 110 -2.80 -19.31 -15.84
N ASP A 111 -3.54 -19.67 -14.79
CA ASP A 111 -4.44 -18.75 -14.08
C ASP A 111 -3.66 -17.87 -13.10
N VAL A 112 -3.94 -16.58 -13.12
CA VAL A 112 -3.34 -15.61 -12.21
C VAL A 112 -4.22 -15.43 -10.98
N TRP A 113 -3.67 -15.74 -9.82
CA TRP A 113 -4.33 -15.58 -8.52
C TRP A 113 -3.66 -14.51 -7.68
N ARG A 114 -4.46 -13.79 -6.91
CA ARG A 114 -4.01 -12.71 -6.02
C ARG A 114 -4.50 -12.88 -4.60
N SER A 115 -3.60 -12.65 -3.65
CA SER A 115 -3.91 -12.43 -2.24
C SER A 115 -3.45 -11.04 -1.79
N THR A 116 -4.21 -10.43 -0.88
CA THR A 116 -3.89 -9.13 -0.24
C THR A 116 -3.83 -9.22 1.28
N ASP A 117 -3.99 -10.43 1.81
CA ASP A 117 -4.10 -10.76 3.24
C ASP A 117 -3.08 -11.83 3.63
N SER A 118 -1.88 -11.76 3.04
CA SER A 118 -0.76 -12.66 3.34
C SER A 118 -1.06 -14.14 3.04
N GLY A 119 -1.82 -14.41 1.97
CA GLY A 119 -2.12 -15.76 1.50
C GLY A 119 -3.30 -16.43 2.19
N ILE A 120 -4.09 -15.71 2.99
CA ILE A 120 -5.28 -16.26 3.68
C ILE A 120 -6.42 -16.46 2.68
N THR A 121 -6.71 -15.46 1.84
CA THR A 121 -7.69 -15.55 0.77
C THR A 121 -7.09 -15.20 -0.59
N TRP A 122 -7.66 -15.83 -1.62
CA TRP A 122 -7.20 -15.74 -2.99
C TRP A 122 -8.36 -15.39 -3.91
N ARG A 123 -8.09 -14.58 -4.93
CA ARG A 123 -9.04 -14.21 -5.98
C ARG A 123 -8.40 -14.40 -7.34
N LEU A 124 -9.15 -14.97 -8.27
CA LEU A 124 -8.76 -15.04 -9.66
C LEU A 124 -8.70 -13.61 -10.23
N VAL A 125 -7.55 -13.26 -10.83
CA VAL A 125 -7.31 -11.99 -11.50
C VAL A 125 -7.52 -12.16 -13.00
N LYS A 126 -7.00 -13.26 -13.55
CA LYS A 126 -6.99 -13.55 -14.98
C LYS A 126 -7.06 -15.06 -15.17
N ASP A 127 -8.06 -15.47 -15.94
CA ASP A 127 -8.23 -16.82 -16.49
C ASP A 127 -7.36 -16.90 -17.76
N ASP A 128 -6.48 -17.90 -17.84
CA ASP A 128 -5.48 -18.11 -18.90
C ASP A 128 -4.70 -16.82 -19.28
N LEU A 129 -3.58 -16.55 -18.61
CA LEU A 129 -2.77 -15.36 -18.90
C LEU A 129 -2.26 -15.31 -20.35
N ASN A 130 -2.04 -16.48 -20.95
CA ASN A 130 -1.53 -16.65 -22.31
C ASN A 130 -2.65 -16.83 -23.37
N GLY A 131 -3.93 -16.73 -22.98
CA GLY A 131 -5.05 -16.89 -23.90
C GLY A 131 -5.28 -18.33 -24.40
N GLY A 132 -4.77 -19.34 -23.67
CA GLY A 132 -4.95 -20.75 -23.98
C GLY A 132 -3.89 -21.32 -24.93
N GLU A 133 -2.74 -20.67 -25.06
CA GLU A 133 -1.62 -21.14 -25.89
C GLU A 133 -0.92 -22.38 -25.32
N GLY A 134 -1.21 -22.75 -24.07
CA GLY A 134 -0.67 -23.92 -23.40
C GLY A 134 -0.80 -23.80 -21.89
N ASN A 135 -0.33 -24.82 -21.17
CA ASN A 135 -0.34 -24.84 -19.71
C ASN A 135 1.08 -25.08 -19.20
N GLY A 136 1.51 -24.36 -18.17
CA GLY A 136 2.78 -24.63 -17.50
C GLY A 136 3.52 -23.36 -17.11
N GLY A 137 3.00 -22.61 -16.14
CA GLY A 137 3.76 -21.57 -15.47
C GLY A 137 4.98 -22.18 -14.77
N ASN A 138 6.17 -21.94 -15.32
CA ASN A 138 7.42 -22.52 -14.81
C ASN A 138 7.99 -21.66 -13.68
N VAL A 139 8.15 -20.37 -13.95
CA VAL A 139 8.72 -19.41 -13.00
C VAL A 139 8.08 -18.03 -13.15
N MET A 140 8.04 -17.28 -12.06
CA MET A 140 7.49 -15.92 -12.02
C MET A 140 8.42 -14.98 -11.25
N ALA A 141 8.52 -13.74 -11.73
CA ALA A 141 9.21 -12.67 -11.04
C ALA A 141 8.43 -11.35 -11.12
N MET A 142 8.74 -10.43 -10.20
CA MET A 142 8.28 -9.05 -10.22
C MET A 142 9.49 -8.11 -10.14
N ASP A 143 9.54 -7.10 -11.00
CA ASP A 143 10.58 -6.07 -10.95
C ASP A 143 10.23 -4.95 -9.95
N GLY A 144 11.16 -4.01 -9.75
CA GLY A 144 10.96 -2.84 -8.90
C GLY A 144 9.91 -1.85 -9.41
N ASN A 145 9.55 -1.93 -10.69
CA ASN A 145 8.46 -1.16 -11.31
C ASN A 145 7.09 -1.87 -11.17
N LYS A 146 7.05 -3.03 -10.53
CA LYS A 146 5.85 -3.88 -10.37
C LYS A 146 5.35 -4.48 -11.69
N ASN A 147 6.21 -4.59 -12.69
CA ASN A 147 5.95 -5.43 -13.84
C ASN A 147 6.11 -6.89 -13.42
N LEU A 148 5.21 -7.74 -13.90
CA LEU A 148 5.26 -9.18 -13.71
C LEU A 148 5.86 -9.83 -14.95
N PHE A 149 6.63 -10.89 -14.71
CA PHE A 149 7.21 -11.73 -15.75
C PHE A 149 6.93 -13.18 -15.41
N VAL A 150 6.51 -13.95 -16.40
CA VAL A 150 6.25 -15.39 -16.29
C VAL A 150 6.91 -16.07 -17.48
N ILE A 151 7.53 -17.23 -17.25
CA ILE A 151 7.93 -18.15 -18.31
C ILE A 151 6.94 -19.29 -18.38
N GLU A 152 6.40 -19.54 -19.57
CA GLU A 152 5.47 -20.65 -19.83
C GLU A 152 5.82 -21.42 -21.09
N GLY A 153 5.31 -22.66 -21.17
CA GLY A 153 5.36 -23.46 -22.38
C GLY A 153 6.79 -23.71 -22.86
N ASP A 154 7.06 -23.36 -24.11
CA ASP A 154 8.35 -23.50 -24.79
C ASP A 154 9.29 -22.32 -24.44
N ASP A 155 9.36 -21.99 -23.14
CA ASP A 155 10.18 -20.92 -22.60
C ASP A 155 9.82 -19.49 -23.09
N ASP A 156 8.55 -19.30 -23.46
CA ASP A 156 7.95 -18.00 -23.78
C ASP A 156 8.01 -17.05 -22.58
N VAL A 157 8.41 -15.80 -22.78
CA VAL A 157 8.38 -14.77 -21.74
C VAL A 157 7.14 -13.90 -21.88
N TRP A 158 6.25 -13.98 -20.89
CA TRP A 158 5.05 -13.15 -20.78
C TRP A 158 5.25 -12.04 -19.77
N ARG A 159 4.77 -10.83 -20.11
CA ARG A 159 4.87 -9.64 -19.27
C ARG A 159 3.51 -9.03 -18.98
N SER A 160 3.31 -8.61 -17.74
CA SER A 160 2.21 -7.71 -17.34
C SER A 160 2.76 -6.44 -16.70
N THR A 161 2.08 -5.31 -16.92
CA THR A 161 2.42 -3.99 -16.34
C THR A 161 1.32 -3.45 -15.43
N ASP A 162 0.27 -4.23 -15.19
CA ASP A 162 -0.96 -3.83 -14.52
C ASP A 162 -1.41 -4.85 -13.45
N PHE A 163 -0.44 -5.47 -12.78
CA PHE A 163 -0.65 -6.47 -11.72
C PHE A 163 -1.39 -7.73 -12.19
N GLY A 164 -1.12 -8.16 -13.43
CA GLY A 164 -1.58 -9.45 -13.96
C GLY A 164 -2.97 -9.41 -14.61
N LEU A 165 -3.53 -8.22 -14.86
CA LEU A 165 -4.81 -8.07 -15.54
C LEU A 165 -4.68 -8.31 -17.05
N MET A 166 -3.62 -7.77 -17.66
CA MET A 166 -3.28 -7.95 -19.06
C MET A 166 -1.84 -8.43 -19.20
N TRP A 167 -1.64 -9.32 -20.18
CA TRP A 167 -0.36 -9.94 -20.47
C TRP A 167 -0.02 -9.80 -21.94
N THR A 168 1.28 -9.75 -22.23
CA THR A 168 1.81 -9.69 -23.58
C THR A 168 3.05 -10.56 -23.64
N LYS A 169 3.12 -11.46 -24.62
CA LYS A 169 4.33 -12.22 -24.94
C LYS A 169 5.37 -11.23 -25.46
N VAL A 170 6.50 -11.11 -24.77
CA VAL A 170 7.59 -10.18 -25.11
C VAL A 170 8.77 -10.88 -25.76
N ASN A 171 8.82 -12.20 -25.67
CA ASN A 171 9.82 -13.06 -26.29
C ASN A 171 9.23 -14.49 -26.40
N ASP A 172 9.48 -15.15 -27.53
CA ASP A 172 8.88 -16.46 -27.87
C ASP A 172 9.76 -17.66 -27.44
N ASP A 173 10.99 -17.41 -26.98
CA ASP A 173 11.96 -18.41 -26.49
C ASP A 173 13.20 -17.65 -25.98
N TYR A 174 13.39 -17.58 -24.65
CA TYR A 174 14.42 -16.71 -24.08
C TYR A 174 15.85 -17.22 -24.31
N ASN A 175 16.07 -18.52 -24.54
CA ASN A 175 17.39 -19.12 -24.66
C ASN A 175 17.67 -19.73 -26.04
N GLY A 176 16.65 -20.14 -26.80
CA GLY A 176 16.83 -20.87 -28.05
C GLY A 176 17.31 -22.31 -27.83
N GLU A 177 17.20 -22.85 -26.62
CA GLU A 177 17.83 -24.09 -26.16
C GLU A 177 16.78 -25.01 -25.49
N ASP A 178 17.00 -26.33 -25.52
CA ASP A 178 16.10 -27.31 -24.86
C ASP A 178 16.44 -27.41 -23.36
N GLN A 179 16.41 -26.27 -22.67
CA GLN A 179 16.69 -26.12 -21.24
C GLN A 179 15.67 -25.14 -20.63
N HIS A 180 15.16 -25.48 -19.45
CA HIS A 180 14.05 -24.73 -18.87
C HIS A 180 14.48 -23.93 -17.65
N ALA A 181 13.91 -22.73 -17.52
CA ALA A 181 14.11 -21.86 -16.37
C ALA A 181 13.71 -22.56 -15.06
N GLN A 182 14.62 -22.61 -14.09
CA GLN A 182 14.35 -23.10 -12.73
C GLN A 182 14.04 -21.97 -11.76
N VAL A 183 14.68 -20.81 -11.98
CA VAL A 183 14.45 -19.62 -11.19
C VAL A 183 14.47 -18.40 -12.10
N MET A 184 13.54 -17.48 -11.87
CA MET A 184 13.61 -16.13 -12.40
C MET A 184 13.59 -15.13 -11.25
N ALA A 185 14.34 -14.04 -11.41
CA ALA A 185 14.19 -12.89 -10.54
C ALA A 185 14.63 -11.58 -11.21
N SER A 186 14.40 -10.46 -10.50
CA SER A 186 14.79 -9.13 -10.94
C SER A 186 15.78 -8.48 -9.98
N ASP A 187 16.78 -7.79 -10.53
CA ASP A 187 17.74 -7.00 -9.74
C ASP A 187 17.24 -5.57 -9.45
N SER A 188 18.00 -4.82 -8.66
CA SER A 188 17.64 -3.44 -8.29
C SER A 188 17.59 -2.44 -9.46
N SER A 189 18.12 -2.82 -10.63
CA SER A 189 18.06 -2.04 -11.87
C SER A 189 16.95 -2.53 -12.81
N ASN A 190 16.07 -3.44 -12.34
CA ASN A 190 15.04 -4.11 -13.12
C ASN A 190 15.59 -5.01 -14.25
N ASN A 191 16.85 -5.43 -14.19
CA ASN A 191 17.32 -6.48 -15.08
C ASN A 191 16.70 -7.81 -14.62
N LEU A 192 16.33 -8.65 -15.56
CA LEU A 192 15.85 -10.00 -15.27
C LEU A 192 17.01 -10.97 -15.33
N ILE A 193 17.01 -11.94 -14.42
CA ILE A 193 18.00 -13.01 -14.32
C ILE A 193 17.23 -14.33 -14.28
N ILE A 194 17.60 -15.25 -15.16
CA ILE A 194 17.14 -16.64 -15.15
C ILE A 194 18.32 -17.54 -14.82
N ILE A 195 18.04 -18.59 -14.05
CA ILE A 195 18.96 -19.71 -13.82
C ILE A 195 18.30 -20.98 -14.33
N GLU A 196 18.99 -21.68 -15.22
CA GLU A 196 18.55 -22.95 -15.81
C GLU A 196 18.97 -24.16 -14.99
N GLY A 197 18.46 -25.34 -15.36
CA GLY A 197 18.72 -26.60 -14.67
C GLY A 197 20.15 -27.13 -14.85
N ASP A 198 20.79 -26.79 -15.97
CA ASP A 198 22.22 -26.97 -16.25
C ASP A 198 23.06 -25.74 -15.86
N GLU A 199 22.42 -24.80 -15.16
CA GLU A 199 23.01 -23.67 -14.43
C GLU A 199 23.60 -22.58 -15.31
N ASP A 200 23.13 -22.52 -16.55
CA ASP A 200 23.33 -21.35 -17.38
C ASP A 200 22.51 -20.17 -16.85
N VAL A 201 23.19 -19.01 -16.79
CA VAL A 201 22.60 -17.77 -16.28
C VAL A 201 22.26 -16.89 -17.47
N TRP A 202 20.99 -16.59 -17.64
CA TRP A 202 20.53 -15.67 -18.68
C TRP A 202 20.15 -14.34 -18.06
N LYS A 203 20.51 -13.26 -18.75
CA LYS A 203 20.20 -11.91 -18.31
C LYS A 203 19.50 -11.12 -19.41
N SER A 204 18.42 -10.45 -19.05
CA SER A 204 17.79 -9.41 -19.87
C SER A 204 17.95 -8.05 -19.18
N VAL A 205 18.26 -7.03 -19.97
CA VAL A 205 18.38 -5.63 -19.54
C VAL A 205 17.28 -4.74 -20.14
N ASP A 206 16.34 -5.34 -20.86
CA ASP A 206 15.33 -4.66 -21.68
C ASP A 206 13.91 -5.19 -21.43
N SER A 207 13.62 -5.58 -20.18
CA SER A 207 12.30 -6.10 -19.76
C SER A 207 11.90 -7.39 -20.47
N GLY A 208 12.84 -8.31 -20.65
CA GLY A 208 12.59 -9.67 -21.16
C GLY A 208 12.49 -9.77 -22.68
N THR A 209 12.71 -8.69 -23.43
CA THR A 209 12.64 -8.71 -24.89
C THR A 209 13.85 -9.42 -25.51
N THR A 210 15.05 -9.14 -25.01
CA THR A 210 16.26 -9.86 -25.41
C THR A 210 17.03 -10.39 -24.20
N TRP A 211 17.72 -11.50 -24.41
CA TRP A 211 18.45 -12.22 -23.38
C TRP A 211 19.87 -12.50 -23.83
N THR A 212 20.79 -12.50 -22.87
CA THR A 212 22.18 -12.82 -23.10
C THR A 212 22.67 -13.76 -22.00
N LYS A 213 23.27 -14.86 -22.42
CA LYS A 213 23.96 -15.81 -21.54
C LYS A 213 25.14 -15.13 -20.85
N VAL A 214 25.12 -15.06 -19.52
CA VAL A 214 26.10 -14.38 -18.70
C VAL A 214 27.34 -15.26 -18.57
N ASN A 215 28.33 -15.04 -19.45
CA ASN A 215 29.64 -15.72 -19.51
C ASN A 215 29.58 -17.24 -19.30
N GLY A 216 29.65 -18.01 -20.40
CA GLY A 216 29.57 -19.48 -20.47
C GLY A 216 30.68 -20.30 -19.79
N SER A 217 31.19 -19.83 -18.65
CA SER A 217 31.86 -20.66 -17.66
C SER A 217 30.84 -21.00 -16.58
N ASP A 218 30.37 -22.23 -16.63
CA ASP A 218 29.78 -22.99 -15.53
C ASP A 218 30.25 -22.46 -14.16
N PHE A 219 29.35 -21.76 -13.45
CA PHE A 219 29.73 -21.00 -12.26
C PHE A 219 29.90 -21.88 -11.00
N ASN A 220 29.59 -23.17 -11.10
CA ASN A 220 29.50 -24.14 -10.00
C ASN A 220 29.94 -25.57 -10.39
N ALA A 221 30.58 -25.74 -11.54
CA ALA A 221 31.08 -27.01 -12.07
C ALA A 221 29.98 -28.06 -12.35
N GLY A 222 28.78 -27.64 -12.76
CA GLY A 222 27.71 -28.49 -13.28
C GLY A 222 26.91 -29.20 -12.19
N ASN A 223 26.66 -28.51 -11.07
CA ASN A 223 25.92 -29.02 -9.91
C ASN A 223 24.62 -28.25 -9.64
N ALA A 224 23.48 -28.93 -9.75
CA ALA A 224 22.14 -28.32 -9.67
C ALA A 224 21.98 -27.17 -8.65
N VAL A 225 21.68 -25.98 -9.14
CA VAL A 225 21.24 -24.84 -8.31
C VAL A 225 19.78 -25.06 -7.91
N ARG A 226 19.51 -25.14 -6.61
CA ARG A 226 18.16 -25.43 -6.08
C ARG A 226 17.40 -24.21 -5.57
N CYS A 227 18.10 -23.11 -5.35
CA CYS A 227 17.50 -21.89 -4.85
C CYS A 227 18.37 -20.67 -5.15
N LEU A 228 17.71 -19.53 -5.36
CA LEU A 228 18.32 -18.21 -5.42
C LEU A 228 17.72 -17.36 -4.32
N ALA A 229 18.56 -16.62 -3.59
CA ALA A 229 18.12 -15.60 -2.66
C ALA A 229 18.60 -14.24 -3.17
N LEU A 230 17.66 -13.34 -3.46
CA LEU A 230 17.96 -11.95 -3.74
C LEU A 230 17.60 -11.11 -2.53
N CYS A 231 18.61 -10.41 -2.01
CA CYS A 231 18.44 -9.49 -0.89
C CYS A 231 18.40 -8.06 -1.43
N GLY A 232 17.20 -7.49 -1.51
CA GLY A 232 16.99 -6.07 -1.79
C GLY A 232 16.32 -5.39 -0.60
N PHE A 233 17.11 -4.74 0.27
CA PHE A 233 16.58 -3.78 1.23
C PHE A 233 16.84 -2.36 0.71
N ARG A 234 15.77 -1.61 0.43
CA ARG A 234 15.85 -0.15 0.26
C ARG A 234 15.21 0.51 1.47
N LEU A 235 16.03 0.94 2.43
CA LEU A 235 15.60 1.88 3.46
C LEU A 235 15.61 3.27 2.81
N HIS A 236 14.43 3.77 2.43
CA HIS A 236 14.29 5.16 1.99
C HIS A 236 14.10 6.03 3.23
N LEU A 237 15.17 6.69 3.66
CA LEU A 237 15.09 7.77 4.65
C LEU A 237 15.06 9.09 3.88
N GLU A 238 13.92 9.78 3.89
CA GLU A 238 13.87 11.16 3.42
C GLU A 238 14.37 12.10 4.53
N PRO A 239 15.26 13.05 4.22
CA PRO A 239 15.50 14.17 5.11
C PRO A 239 14.23 15.04 5.14
N GLY A 240 13.66 15.23 6.34
CA GLY A 240 12.65 16.26 6.53
C GLY A 240 13.28 17.61 6.19
N GLU A 241 12.76 18.29 5.16
CA GLU A 241 13.13 19.67 4.90
C GLU A 241 12.64 20.57 6.04
N ARG A 242 13.44 21.61 6.29
CA ARG A 242 13.47 22.44 7.51
C ARG A 242 12.24 23.32 7.72
#